data_AF-A0A7Y5JRU6-F1
#
_entry.id   AF-A0A7Y5JRU6-F1
#
_cell.length_a   1.000
_cell.length_b   1.000
_cell.length_c   1.000
_cell.angle_alpha   90.00
_cell.angle_beta   90.00
_cell.angle_gamma   90.00
#
_symmetry.space_group_name_H-M   'P 1'
#
loop_
_entity.id
_entity.type
_entity.pdbx_description
1 polymer ?
#
loop_
_entity_poly.entity_id
_entity_poly.type
_entity_poly.pdbx_seq_one_letter_code
_entity_poly.pdbx_strand_id
1 'polypeptide(L)'
;MAGILITGCSSGFGELAAREFSRTGHRVFATMRGTDGRNQGIAEELSRLENVTVHELDVTNEESVAACAEEILAQSALDVIVHNAGFGVYGVAEGSTPEQFSRVLEVNLLGVHRLNRAFLPHLRSRRSGLLIYLSSGSGRTVFPYSSVYCASKFALEAYAEALAYELRTFDIDSVILEPGAYPSKYRQNVERPDDGKVLAQYPVEQAEAEKIHANIVEMLHSEMAPDPRDITNAMLHVLSLAPGERPLRVALRKDAGGLKMINQICGEVQGALLRGLNLEHRTVKRPQL
;
A
#
# COMPACT_ATOMS: atom_id res chain seq x y z
N MET A 1 8.11 10.83 18.78
CA MET A 1 8.54 9.58 18.10
C MET A 1 7.38 8.61 18.09
N ALA A 2 7.22 7.84 17.01
CA ALA A 2 6.13 6.89 16.85
C ALA A 2 6.67 5.45 16.74
N GLY A 3 5.87 4.48 17.20
CA GLY A 3 6.02 3.07 16.84
C GLY A 3 5.32 2.78 15.51
N ILE A 4 6.05 2.30 14.51
CA ILE A 4 5.59 2.17 13.13
C ILE A 4 5.79 0.74 12.64
N LEU A 5 4.70 0.07 12.30
CA LEU A 5 4.70 -1.24 11.65
C LEU A 5 4.66 -1.04 10.14
N ILE A 6 5.56 -1.70 9.41
CA ILE A 6 5.59 -1.66 7.95
C ILE A 6 5.60 -3.08 7.41
N THR A 7 4.62 -3.39 6.55
CA THR A 7 4.52 -4.70 5.89
C THR A 7 5.29 -4.71 4.58
N GLY A 8 6.00 -5.80 4.26
CA GLY A 8 6.67 -5.98 2.97
C GLY A 8 7.97 -5.18 2.83
N CYS A 9 8.85 -5.25 3.83
CA CYS A 9 10.10 -4.50 3.90
C CYS A 9 11.29 -5.17 3.22
N SER A 10 11.11 -6.27 2.49
CA SER A 10 12.23 -6.99 1.86
C SER A 10 12.81 -6.28 0.62
N SER A 11 12.12 -5.27 0.09
CA SER A 11 12.61 -4.41 -0.98
C SER A 11 11.70 -3.18 -1.20
N GLY A 12 12.10 -2.29 -2.10
CA GLY A 12 11.24 -1.23 -2.63
C GLY A 12 10.83 -0.22 -1.56
N PHE A 13 9.58 0.25 -1.61
CA PHE A 13 9.11 1.31 -0.73
C PHE A 13 9.09 0.92 0.76
N GLY A 14 8.79 -0.33 1.08
CA GLY A 14 8.79 -0.81 2.47
C GLY A 14 10.19 -0.74 3.10
N GLU A 15 11.21 -1.21 2.36
CA GLU A 15 12.60 -1.11 2.79
C GLU A 15 13.04 0.36 2.95
N LEU A 16 12.77 1.18 1.94
CA LEU A 16 13.08 2.61 1.96
C LEU A 16 12.42 3.32 3.15
N ALA A 17 11.13 3.02 3.41
CA ALA A 17 10.39 3.59 4.53
C ALA A 17 10.97 3.14 5.87
N ALA A 18 11.35 1.87 6.02
CA ALA A 18 11.98 1.37 7.24
C ALA A 18 13.27 2.12 7.56
N ARG A 19 14.14 2.32 6.56
CA ARG A 19 15.39 3.07 6.69
C ARG A 19 15.14 4.54 7.03
N GLU A 20 14.22 5.20 6.33
CA GLU A 20 13.92 6.62 6.56
C GLU A 20 13.28 6.88 7.92
N PHE A 21 12.31 6.05 8.34
CA PHE A 21 11.69 6.20 9.65
C PHE A 21 12.69 5.96 10.79
N SER A 22 13.56 4.96 10.67
CA SER A 22 14.68 4.73 11.59
C SER A 22 15.61 5.93 11.66
N ARG A 23 16.01 6.50 10.50
CA ARG A 23 16.85 7.70 10.43
C ARG A 23 16.23 8.92 11.10
N THR A 24 14.90 9.02 11.10
CA THR A 24 14.14 10.07 11.82
C THR A 24 13.85 9.71 13.29
N GLY A 25 14.43 8.62 13.79
CA GLY A 25 14.38 8.15 15.18
C GLY A 25 13.05 7.53 15.61
N HIS A 26 12.20 7.15 14.66
CA HIS A 26 11.02 6.35 14.97
C HIS A 26 11.39 4.90 15.25
N ARG A 27 10.59 4.23 16.08
CA ARG A 27 10.72 2.79 16.30
C ARG A 27 10.00 2.06 15.18
N VAL A 28 10.73 1.24 14.44
CA VAL A 28 10.22 0.57 13.24
C VAL A 28 10.13 -0.94 13.49
N PHE A 29 8.94 -1.49 13.27
CA PHE A 29 8.72 -2.92 13.13
C PHE A 29 8.67 -3.23 11.63
N ALA A 30 9.80 -3.62 11.08
CA ALA A 30 9.93 -3.95 9.66
C ALA A 30 9.59 -5.41 9.44
N THR A 31 8.57 -5.71 8.64
CA THR A 31 8.11 -7.10 8.49
C THR A 31 8.20 -7.60 7.06
N MET A 32 8.52 -8.88 6.93
CA MET A 32 8.65 -9.56 5.65
C MET A 32 8.55 -11.08 5.83
N ARG A 33 8.45 -11.81 4.73
CA ARG A 33 8.44 -13.28 4.73
C ARG A 33 9.85 -13.83 4.57
N GLY A 34 10.15 -14.99 5.15
CA GLY A 34 11.42 -15.69 5.02
C GLY A 34 12.61 -14.91 5.58
N THR A 35 12.48 -14.34 6.79
CA THR A 35 13.56 -13.66 7.52
C THR A 35 14.75 -14.58 7.82
N ASP A 36 14.52 -15.89 7.92
CA ASP A 36 15.58 -16.90 8.08
C ASP A 36 15.87 -17.68 6.78
N GLY A 37 15.40 -17.15 5.65
CA GLY A 37 15.52 -17.82 4.35
C GLY A 37 15.80 -16.82 3.23
N ARG A 38 14.90 -16.77 2.22
CA ARG A 38 15.10 -15.96 1.00
C ARG A 38 15.36 -14.47 1.25
N ASN A 39 14.93 -13.93 2.40
CA ASN A 39 15.09 -12.52 2.75
C ASN A 39 16.03 -12.31 3.95
N GLN A 40 16.83 -13.31 4.34
CA GLN A 40 17.74 -13.20 5.49
C GLN A 40 18.73 -12.04 5.38
N GLY A 41 19.35 -11.85 4.21
CA GLY A 41 20.33 -10.78 4.04
C GLY A 41 19.75 -9.40 4.33
N ILE A 42 18.56 -9.08 3.77
CA ILE A 42 17.91 -7.79 4.02
C ILE A 42 17.35 -7.68 5.43
N ALA A 43 16.86 -8.79 6.02
CA ALA A 43 16.44 -8.82 7.42
C ALA A 43 17.60 -8.49 8.38
N GLU A 44 18.79 -9.05 8.15
CA GLU A 44 20.00 -8.74 8.93
C GLU A 44 20.45 -7.29 8.73
N GLU A 45 20.41 -6.78 7.50
CA GLU A 45 20.76 -5.38 7.22
C GLU A 45 19.84 -4.40 7.95
N LEU A 46 18.52 -4.61 7.88
CA LEU A 46 17.56 -3.75 8.57
C LEU A 46 17.67 -3.88 10.09
N SER A 47 17.95 -5.07 10.63
CA SER A 47 18.11 -5.30 12.07
C SER A 47 19.34 -4.61 12.68
N ARG A 48 20.32 -4.22 11.86
CA ARG A 48 21.50 -3.45 12.31
C ARG A 48 21.22 -1.94 12.43
N LEU A 49 20.08 -1.47 11.91
CA LEU A 49 19.69 -0.08 12.02
C LEU A 49 19.19 0.24 13.43
N GLU A 50 19.43 1.47 13.86
CA GLU A 50 18.94 1.92 15.16
C GLU A 50 17.40 1.93 15.18
N ASN A 51 16.81 1.49 16.29
CA ASN A 51 15.36 1.50 16.51
C ASN A 51 14.54 0.65 15.51
N VAL A 52 15.18 -0.28 14.77
CA VAL A 52 14.48 -1.24 13.90
C VAL A 52 14.46 -2.63 14.54
N THR A 53 13.29 -3.26 14.52
CA THR A 53 13.12 -4.68 14.85
C THR A 53 12.47 -5.37 13.66
N VAL A 54 13.05 -6.48 13.22
CA VAL A 54 12.53 -7.26 12.10
C VAL A 54 11.66 -8.40 12.62
N HIS A 55 10.48 -8.60 12.01
CA HIS A 55 9.59 -9.73 12.31
C HIS A 55 9.23 -10.50 11.05
N GLU A 56 9.11 -11.82 11.18
CA GLU A 56 8.49 -12.67 10.16
C GLU A 56 6.99 -12.35 10.08
N LEU A 57 6.51 -12.08 8.87
CA LEU A 57 5.09 -11.85 8.62
C LEU A 57 4.71 -12.27 7.20
N ASP A 58 3.85 -13.27 7.11
CA ASP A 58 3.06 -13.55 5.92
C ASP A 58 1.62 -13.02 6.10
N VAL A 59 1.29 -11.97 5.38
CA VAL A 59 -0.04 -11.33 5.44
C VAL A 59 -1.18 -12.24 4.96
N THR A 60 -0.87 -13.33 4.24
CA THR A 60 -1.88 -14.31 3.81
C THR A 60 -2.15 -15.39 4.86
N ASN A 61 -1.35 -15.47 5.92
CA ASN A 61 -1.45 -16.48 6.97
C ASN A 61 -1.94 -15.84 8.28
N GLU A 62 -3.11 -16.25 8.75
CA GLU A 62 -3.73 -15.69 9.97
C GLU A 62 -2.90 -15.94 11.24
N GLU A 63 -2.29 -17.11 11.38
CA GLU A 63 -1.43 -17.45 12.52
C GLU A 63 -0.15 -16.61 12.52
N SER A 64 0.45 -16.39 11.34
CA SER A 64 1.62 -15.52 11.20
C SER A 64 1.30 -14.07 11.59
N VAL A 65 0.14 -13.55 11.18
CA VAL A 65 -0.31 -12.21 11.58
C VAL A 65 -0.56 -12.12 13.07
N ALA A 66 -1.21 -13.13 13.66
CA ALA A 66 -1.51 -13.15 15.09
C ALA A 66 -0.23 -13.19 15.94
N ALA A 67 0.72 -14.06 15.61
CA ALA A 67 2.00 -14.17 16.30
C ALA A 67 2.80 -12.86 16.22
N CYS A 68 2.92 -12.27 15.02
CA CYS A 68 3.60 -11.00 14.83
C CYS A 68 2.93 -9.86 15.64
N ALA A 69 1.60 -9.83 15.70
CA ALA A 69 0.87 -8.84 16.49
C ALA A 69 1.12 -9.01 17.99
N GLU A 70 1.10 -10.23 18.50
CA GLU A 70 1.42 -10.54 19.89
C GLU A 70 2.83 -10.07 20.26
N GLU A 71 3.83 -10.41 19.44
CA GLU A 71 5.23 -10.04 19.65
C GLU A 71 5.44 -8.51 19.66
N ILE A 72 4.84 -7.80 18.71
CA ILE A 72 5.00 -6.34 18.59
C ILE A 72 4.32 -5.63 19.76
N LEU A 73 3.08 -6.01 20.08
CA LEU A 73 2.29 -5.35 21.12
C LEU A 73 2.80 -5.65 22.53
N ALA A 74 3.50 -6.77 22.73
CA ALA A 74 4.21 -7.05 23.98
C ALA A 74 5.44 -6.14 24.19
N GLN A 75 6.07 -5.67 23.12
CA GLN A 75 7.30 -4.88 23.19
C GLN A 75 7.05 -3.37 23.34
N SER A 76 6.02 -2.84 22.70
CA SER A 76 5.67 -1.41 22.80
C SER A 76 4.31 -1.08 22.22
N ALA A 77 3.82 0.11 22.55
CA ALA A 77 2.65 0.67 21.90
C ALA A 77 2.94 0.98 20.42
N LEU A 78 2.08 0.49 19.54
CA LEU A 78 2.08 0.80 18.11
C LEU A 78 1.21 2.01 17.80
N ASP A 79 1.72 2.98 17.02
CA ASP A 79 1.01 4.21 16.65
C ASP A 79 0.60 4.23 15.17
N VAL A 80 1.40 3.61 14.30
CA VAL A 80 1.23 3.69 12.84
C VAL A 80 1.33 2.30 12.21
N ILE A 81 0.46 2.02 11.24
CA ILE A 81 0.54 0.82 10.40
C ILE A 81 0.64 1.25 8.95
N VAL A 82 1.70 0.81 8.27
CA VAL A 82 1.92 1.01 6.84
C VAL A 82 1.63 -0.30 6.10
N HIS A 83 0.49 -0.33 5.43
CA HIS A 83 0.07 -1.42 4.56
C HIS A 83 0.75 -1.25 3.19
N ASN A 84 1.99 -1.76 3.08
CA ASN A 84 2.82 -1.68 1.89
C ASN A 84 2.91 -3.02 1.13
N ALA A 85 2.77 -4.17 1.80
CA ALA A 85 2.86 -5.47 1.15
C ALA A 85 1.89 -5.57 -0.03
N GLY A 86 2.41 -5.94 -1.19
CA GLY A 86 1.60 -6.15 -2.38
C GLY A 86 2.40 -6.53 -3.61
N PHE A 87 1.71 -7.12 -4.59
CA PHE A 87 2.26 -7.49 -5.88
C PHE A 87 1.16 -7.42 -6.95
N GLY A 88 1.45 -7.83 -8.19
CA GLY A 88 0.46 -7.84 -9.25
C GLY A 88 0.79 -8.80 -10.38
N VAL A 89 -0.18 -8.94 -11.28
CA VAL A 89 -0.06 -9.63 -12.56
C VAL A 89 -0.19 -8.58 -13.67
N TYR A 90 0.67 -8.67 -14.69
CA TYR A 90 0.64 -7.78 -15.84
C TYR A 90 0.72 -8.58 -17.15
N GLY A 91 -0.28 -8.39 -18.01
CA GLY A 91 -0.40 -9.01 -19.32
C GLY A 91 -1.86 -9.11 -19.76
N VAL A 92 -2.12 -9.94 -20.77
CA VAL A 92 -3.48 -10.22 -21.26
C VAL A 92 -4.35 -10.73 -20.11
N ALA A 93 -5.47 -10.04 -19.87
CA ALA A 93 -6.31 -10.28 -18.70
C ALA A 93 -6.91 -11.69 -18.67
N GLU A 94 -7.42 -12.17 -19.81
CA GLU A 94 -8.05 -13.50 -19.91
C GLU A 94 -7.05 -14.63 -19.62
N GLY A 95 -5.76 -14.41 -19.88
CA GLY A 95 -4.72 -15.40 -19.59
C GLY A 95 -4.36 -15.49 -18.10
N SER A 96 -4.83 -14.56 -17.26
CA SER A 96 -4.56 -14.57 -15.83
C SER A 96 -5.49 -15.57 -15.15
N THR A 97 -4.95 -16.60 -14.50
CA THR A 97 -5.79 -17.65 -13.93
C THR A 97 -6.57 -17.15 -12.70
N PRO A 98 -7.70 -17.79 -12.34
CA PRO A 98 -8.42 -17.49 -11.10
C PRO A 98 -7.52 -17.58 -9.84
N GLU A 99 -6.54 -18.48 -9.82
CA GLU A 99 -5.57 -18.63 -8.74
C GLU A 99 -4.63 -17.44 -8.68
N GLN A 100 -4.11 -16.97 -9.82
CA GLN A 100 -3.31 -15.73 -9.88
C GLN A 100 -4.12 -14.53 -9.37
N PHE A 101 -5.37 -14.40 -9.83
CA PHE A 101 -6.28 -13.35 -9.36
C PHE A 101 -6.48 -13.43 -7.85
N SER A 102 -6.82 -14.62 -7.35
CA SER A 102 -7.07 -14.86 -5.93
C SER A 102 -5.85 -14.52 -5.09
N ARG A 103 -4.64 -14.91 -5.48
CA ARG A 103 -3.41 -14.57 -4.75
C ARG A 103 -3.15 -13.06 -4.68
N VAL A 104 -3.43 -12.31 -5.75
CA VAL A 104 -3.28 -10.84 -5.74
C VAL A 104 -4.26 -10.23 -4.74
N LEU A 105 -5.53 -10.64 -4.73
CA LEU A 105 -6.50 -10.18 -3.73
C LEU A 105 -6.14 -10.62 -2.30
N GLU A 106 -5.61 -11.84 -2.17
CA GLU A 106 -5.20 -12.44 -0.91
C GLU A 106 -4.14 -11.58 -0.20
N VAL A 107 -3.15 -11.09 -0.95
CA VAL A 107 -2.11 -10.20 -0.42
C VAL A 107 -2.58 -8.75 -0.32
N ASN A 108 -3.07 -8.18 -1.44
CA ASN A 108 -3.28 -6.74 -1.57
C ASN A 108 -4.53 -6.24 -0.82
N LEU A 109 -5.47 -7.12 -0.47
CA LEU A 109 -6.72 -6.75 0.20
C LEU A 109 -6.97 -7.59 1.46
N LEU A 110 -7.03 -8.92 1.34
CA LEU A 110 -7.34 -9.77 2.50
C LEU A 110 -6.22 -9.72 3.55
N GLY A 111 -4.96 -9.66 3.13
CA GLY A 111 -3.83 -9.44 4.04
C GLY A 111 -3.93 -8.10 4.78
N VAL A 112 -4.35 -7.04 4.08
CA VAL A 112 -4.64 -5.74 4.71
C VAL A 112 -5.75 -5.86 5.76
N HIS A 113 -6.82 -6.58 5.43
CA HIS A 113 -7.92 -6.85 6.36
C HIS A 113 -7.47 -7.65 7.59
N ARG A 114 -6.65 -8.70 7.42
CA ARG A 114 -6.10 -9.47 8.54
C ARG A 114 -5.25 -8.61 9.47
N LEU A 115 -4.37 -7.79 8.90
CA LEU A 115 -3.56 -6.84 9.67
C LEU A 115 -4.43 -5.87 10.46
N ASN A 116 -5.45 -5.30 9.83
CA ASN A 116 -6.41 -4.44 10.52
C ASN A 116 -7.10 -5.17 11.67
N ARG A 117 -7.57 -6.40 11.47
CA ARG A 117 -8.22 -7.19 12.53
C ARG A 117 -7.31 -7.40 13.74
N ALA A 118 -6.02 -7.66 13.50
CA ALA A 118 -5.05 -7.93 14.55
C ALA A 118 -4.66 -6.66 15.34
N PHE A 119 -4.46 -5.53 14.68
CA PHE A 119 -3.90 -4.33 15.33
C PHE A 119 -4.90 -3.22 15.64
N LEU A 120 -6.06 -3.15 14.96
CA LEU A 120 -7.08 -2.13 15.27
C LEU A 120 -7.62 -2.20 16.70
N PRO A 121 -7.79 -3.36 17.35
CA PRO A 121 -8.20 -3.38 18.76
C PRO A 121 -7.29 -2.54 19.67
N HIS A 122 -5.97 -2.60 19.43
CA HIS A 122 -4.98 -1.80 20.15
C HIS A 122 -5.08 -0.31 19.84
N LEU A 123 -5.18 0.08 18.57
CA LEU A 123 -5.34 1.50 18.20
C LEU A 123 -6.67 2.08 18.74
N ARG A 124 -7.75 1.30 18.68
CA ARG A 124 -9.07 1.72 19.18
C ARG A 124 -9.09 1.89 20.69
N SER A 125 -8.44 1.01 21.45
CA SER A 125 -8.38 1.15 22.92
C SER A 125 -7.60 2.39 23.34
N ARG A 126 -6.60 2.79 22.57
CA ARG A 126 -5.81 4.00 22.77
C ARG A 126 -6.47 5.28 22.27
N ARG A 127 -7.56 5.15 21.49
CA ARG A 127 -8.19 6.26 20.77
C ARG A 127 -7.17 7.14 20.02
N SER A 128 -6.24 6.49 19.35
CA SER A 128 -5.17 7.15 18.61
C SER A 128 -4.51 6.16 17.69
N GLY A 129 -4.28 6.57 16.45
CA GLY A 129 -3.54 5.76 15.49
C GLY A 129 -3.55 6.37 14.10
N LEU A 130 -2.69 5.85 13.23
CA LEU A 130 -2.65 6.19 11.82
C LEU A 130 -2.48 4.92 10.99
N LEU A 131 -3.37 4.73 10.03
CA LEU A 131 -3.24 3.73 8.98
C LEU A 131 -2.79 4.42 7.69
N ILE A 132 -1.71 3.93 7.09
CA ILE A 132 -1.22 4.37 5.78
C ILE A 132 -1.37 3.19 4.82
N TYR A 133 -2.23 3.33 3.83
CA TYR A 133 -2.44 2.35 2.77
C TYR A 133 -1.63 2.72 1.54
N LEU A 134 -0.68 1.88 1.14
CA LEU A 134 0.04 2.06 -0.12
C LEU A 134 -0.79 1.47 -1.26
N SER A 135 -1.67 2.30 -1.81
CA SER A 135 -2.51 1.99 -2.95
C SER A 135 -1.71 2.16 -4.26
N SER A 136 -2.27 2.83 -5.26
CA SER A 136 -1.65 3.17 -6.53
C SER A 136 -2.56 4.16 -7.26
N GLY A 137 -2.01 4.96 -8.18
CA GLY A 137 -2.83 5.61 -9.21
C GLY A 137 -3.70 4.60 -9.99
N SER A 138 -3.25 3.34 -10.09
CA SER A 138 -4.02 2.23 -10.65
C SER A 138 -5.25 1.82 -9.84
N GLY A 139 -5.46 2.40 -8.65
CA GLY A 139 -6.68 2.28 -7.85
C GLY A 139 -7.75 3.33 -8.19
N ARG A 140 -7.43 4.28 -9.07
CA ARG A 140 -8.32 5.40 -9.47
C ARG A 140 -8.47 5.51 -10.99
N THR A 141 -7.43 5.15 -11.73
CA THR A 141 -7.42 5.07 -13.19
C THR A 141 -6.88 3.72 -13.62
N VAL A 142 -7.52 3.07 -14.59
CA VAL A 142 -7.08 1.73 -15.04
C VAL A 142 -6.09 1.83 -16.20
N PHE A 143 -5.16 0.88 -16.25
CA PHE A 143 -4.23 0.72 -17.36
C PHE A 143 -4.50 -0.60 -18.09
N PRO A 144 -4.40 -0.63 -19.44
CA PRO A 144 -4.41 -1.89 -20.18
C PRO A 144 -3.40 -2.88 -19.61
N TYR A 145 -3.74 -4.18 -19.73
CA TYR A 145 -2.91 -5.30 -19.27
C TYR A 145 -2.63 -5.36 -17.77
N SER A 146 -3.26 -4.49 -16.97
CA SER A 146 -3.08 -4.45 -15.51
C SER A 146 -4.39 -4.77 -14.77
N SER A 147 -5.32 -5.50 -15.40
CA SER A 147 -6.70 -5.69 -14.91
C SER A 147 -6.75 -6.23 -13.48
N VAL A 148 -6.03 -7.34 -13.20
CA VAL A 148 -5.97 -7.99 -11.88
C VAL A 148 -5.41 -7.04 -10.83
N TYR A 149 -4.31 -6.36 -11.15
CA TYR A 149 -3.69 -5.41 -10.23
C TYR A 149 -4.60 -4.20 -9.97
N CYS A 150 -5.18 -3.60 -11.01
CA CYS A 150 -6.12 -2.48 -10.89
C CYS A 150 -7.32 -2.88 -10.03
N ALA A 151 -7.93 -4.05 -10.29
CA ALA A 151 -9.05 -4.54 -9.49
C ALA A 151 -8.68 -4.61 -7.99
N SER A 152 -7.50 -5.16 -7.66
CA SER A 152 -7.03 -5.23 -6.27
C SER A 152 -6.81 -3.85 -5.63
N LYS A 153 -6.29 -2.87 -6.38
CA LYS A 153 -6.03 -1.52 -5.86
C LYS A 153 -7.30 -0.68 -5.75
N PHE A 154 -8.24 -0.82 -6.68
CA PHE A 154 -9.59 -0.23 -6.52
C PHE A 154 -10.32 -0.81 -5.31
N ALA A 155 -10.20 -2.12 -5.08
CA ALA A 155 -10.78 -2.73 -3.89
C ALA A 155 -10.13 -2.21 -2.59
N LEU A 156 -8.81 -2.04 -2.58
CA LEU A 156 -8.08 -1.44 -1.46
C LEU A 156 -8.51 0.01 -1.19
N GLU A 157 -8.65 0.84 -2.23
CA GLU A 157 -9.16 2.22 -2.13
C GLU A 157 -10.54 2.26 -1.45
N ALA A 158 -11.46 1.44 -1.96
CA ALA A 158 -12.83 1.38 -1.45
C ALA A 158 -12.86 0.90 0.01
N TYR A 159 -12.10 -0.15 0.32
CA TYR A 159 -12.00 -0.68 1.68
C TYR A 159 -11.41 0.34 2.66
N ALA A 160 -10.29 0.97 2.29
CA ALA A 160 -9.61 1.95 3.15
C ALA A 160 -10.45 3.20 3.40
N GLU A 161 -11.15 3.72 2.39
CA GLU A 161 -12.04 4.87 2.54
C GLU A 161 -13.29 4.54 3.36
N ALA A 162 -13.94 3.40 3.10
CA ALA A 162 -15.10 2.98 3.88
C ALA A 162 -14.74 2.81 5.36
N LEU A 163 -13.62 2.12 5.63
CA LEU A 163 -13.13 1.91 6.98
C LEU A 163 -12.73 3.24 7.66
N ALA A 164 -12.20 4.21 6.90
CA ALA A 164 -11.84 5.51 7.45
C ALA A 164 -13.02 6.19 8.17
N TYR A 165 -14.22 6.13 7.59
CA TYR A 165 -15.43 6.70 8.20
C TYR A 165 -15.80 6.05 9.52
N GLU A 166 -15.56 4.75 9.66
CA GLU A 166 -15.81 4.02 10.91
C GLU A 166 -14.75 4.34 11.96
N LEU A 167 -13.50 4.51 11.55
CA LEU A 167 -12.37 4.75 12.45
C LEU A 167 -12.34 6.17 13.04
N ARG A 168 -13.00 7.14 12.42
CA ARG A 168 -13.08 8.51 12.95
C ARG A 168 -13.63 8.59 14.37
N THR A 169 -14.57 7.72 14.75
CA THR A 169 -15.13 7.72 16.11
C THR A 169 -14.13 7.25 17.18
N PHE A 170 -13.00 6.71 16.77
CA PHE A 170 -11.90 6.26 17.61
C PHE A 170 -10.66 7.14 17.49
N ASP A 171 -10.74 8.31 16.85
CA ASP A 171 -9.62 9.23 16.66
C ASP A 171 -8.42 8.57 15.95
N ILE A 172 -8.71 7.62 15.06
CA ILE A 172 -7.74 6.95 14.19
C ILE A 172 -7.86 7.54 12.79
N ASP A 173 -6.74 8.03 12.27
CA ASP A 173 -6.65 8.52 10.90
C ASP A 173 -6.38 7.37 9.92
N SER A 174 -6.94 7.48 8.73
CA SER A 174 -6.71 6.57 7.61
C SER A 174 -6.32 7.40 6.39
N VAL A 175 -5.13 7.15 5.86
CA VAL A 175 -4.54 7.88 4.72
C VAL A 175 -4.19 6.87 3.64
N ILE A 176 -4.56 7.21 2.41
CA ILE A 176 -4.26 6.41 1.22
C ILE A 176 -3.21 7.14 0.40
N LEU A 177 -2.06 6.51 0.21
CA LEU A 177 -1.04 7.00 -0.71
C LEU A 177 -1.26 6.38 -2.08
N GLU A 178 -1.23 7.20 -3.13
CA GLU A 178 -1.46 6.79 -4.50
C GLU A 178 -0.21 7.04 -5.37
N PRO A 179 0.82 6.17 -5.28
CA PRO A 179 1.98 6.24 -6.15
C PRO A 179 1.62 6.04 -7.63
N GLY A 180 2.27 6.83 -8.48
CA GLY A 180 2.44 6.51 -9.91
C GLY A 180 3.48 5.39 -10.12
N ALA A 181 4.08 5.37 -11.32
CA ALA A 181 5.19 4.46 -11.59
C ALA A 181 6.49 5.03 -11.01
N TYR A 182 7.18 4.25 -10.18
CA TYR A 182 8.48 4.60 -9.59
C TYR A 182 9.49 3.45 -9.76
N PRO A 183 10.79 3.76 -9.78
CA PRO A 183 11.84 2.76 -9.74
C PRO A 183 11.71 1.89 -8.48
N SER A 184 11.47 0.59 -8.67
CA SER A 184 11.37 -0.39 -7.58
C SER A 184 11.46 -1.81 -8.13
N LYS A 185 11.68 -2.79 -7.24
CA LYS A 185 11.64 -4.22 -7.62
C LYS A 185 10.23 -4.72 -7.98
N TYR A 186 9.17 -3.92 -7.79
CA TYR A 186 7.80 -4.31 -8.18
C TYR A 186 7.71 -4.73 -9.65
N ARG A 187 8.32 -3.96 -10.56
CA ARG A 187 8.26 -4.26 -12.00
C ARG A 187 9.05 -5.51 -12.40
N GLN A 188 10.10 -5.84 -11.64
CA GLN A 188 10.89 -7.06 -11.83
C GLN A 188 10.13 -8.29 -11.31
N ASN A 189 9.32 -8.11 -10.27
CA ASN A 189 8.60 -9.18 -9.58
C ASN A 189 7.13 -9.30 -10.02
N VAL A 190 6.68 -8.50 -11.00
CA VAL A 190 5.31 -8.60 -11.50
C VAL A 190 5.13 -9.93 -12.22
N GLU A 191 4.08 -10.66 -11.86
CA GLU A 191 3.79 -11.94 -12.49
C GLU A 191 3.23 -11.74 -13.90
N ARG A 192 3.39 -12.76 -14.75
CA ARG A 192 2.75 -12.82 -16.06
C ARG A 192 1.55 -13.77 -16.02
N PRO A 193 0.52 -13.53 -16.83
CA PRO A 193 -0.56 -14.49 -17.06
C PRO A 193 -0.01 -15.90 -17.37
N ASP A 194 -0.64 -16.95 -16.85
CA ASP A 194 -0.14 -18.34 -16.90
C ASP A 194 -0.99 -19.29 -17.77
N ASP A 195 -2.10 -18.83 -18.35
CA ASP A 195 -2.86 -19.65 -19.31
C ASP A 195 -2.28 -19.56 -20.74
N GLY A 196 -1.32 -20.43 -21.03
CA GLY A 196 -0.69 -20.50 -22.35
C GLY A 196 -1.64 -20.77 -23.53
N LYS A 197 -2.77 -21.45 -23.30
CA LYS A 197 -3.75 -21.75 -24.37
C LYS A 197 -4.56 -20.52 -24.74
N VAL A 198 -4.94 -19.72 -23.76
CA VAL A 198 -5.57 -18.42 -23.98
C VAL A 198 -4.56 -17.47 -24.60
N LEU A 199 -3.35 -17.38 -24.04
CA LEU A 199 -2.31 -16.46 -24.53
C LEU A 199 -1.96 -16.70 -26.00
N ALA A 200 -1.91 -17.94 -26.47
CA ALA A 200 -1.67 -18.25 -27.88
C ALA A 200 -2.70 -17.60 -28.85
N GLN A 201 -3.88 -17.20 -28.36
CA GLN A 201 -4.92 -16.51 -29.13
C GLN A 201 -4.75 -14.98 -29.14
N TYR A 202 -3.86 -14.43 -28.32
CA TYR A 202 -3.60 -12.99 -28.15
C TYR A 202 -2.13 -12.62 -28.48
N PRO A 203 -1.58 -12.95 -29.66
CA PRO A 203 -0.17 -12.67 -29.97
C PRO A 203 0.13 -11.17 -30.12
N VAL A 204 -0.83 -10.39 -30.63
CA VAL A 204 -0.68 -8.94 -30.82
C VAL A 204 -0.67 -8.22 -29.48
N GLU A 205 -1.63 -8.56 -28.62
CA GLU A 205 -1.80 -7.97 -27.29
C GLU A 205 -0.66 -8.34 -26.35
N GLN A 206 -0.10 -9.55 -26.46
CA GLN A 206 1.11 -9.92 -25.74
C GLN A 206 2.30 -9.04 -26.14
N ALA A 207 2.54 -8.86 -27.44
CA ALA A 207 3.61 -8.01 -27.93
C ALA A 207 3.41 -6.54 -27.52
N GLU A 208 2.16 -6.05 -27.54
CA GLU A 208 1.83 -4.71 -27.06
C GLU A 208 2.07 -4.56 -25.55
N ALA A 209 1.61 -5.52 -24.75
CA ALA A 209 1.83 -5.53 -23.30
C ALA A 209 3.32 -5.51 -22.96
N GLU A 210 4.14 -6.33 -23.64
CA GLU A 210 5.59 -6.37 -23.49
C GLU A 210 6.24 -5.03 -23.86
N LYS A 211 5.84 -4.44 -24.99
CA LYS A 211 6.35 -3.14 -25.44
C LYS A 211 6.03 -2.03 -24.43
N ILE A 212 4.80 -1.97 -23.94
CA ILE A 212 4.40 -1.00 -22.90
C ILE A 212 5.20 -1.23 -21.62
N HIS A 213 5.37 -2.49 -21.21
CA HIS A 213 6.16 -2.82 -20.02
C HIS A 213 7.61 -2.37 -20.17
N ALA A 214 8.24 -2.66 -21.32
CA ALA A 214 9.61 -2.26 -21.63
C ALA A 214 9.77 -0.74 -21.63
N ASN A 215 8.87 0.00 -22.28
CA ASN A 215 8.89 1.47 -22.30
C ASN A 215 8.79 2.06 -20.88
N ILE A 216 7.95 1.49 -20.01
CA ILE A 216 7.85 1.95 -18.63
C ILE A 216 9.15 1.65 -17.87
N VAL A 217 9.72 0.45 -18.04
CA VAL A 217 11.01 0.10 -17.40
C VAL A 217 12.11 1.04 -17.87
N GLU A 218 12.19 1.35 -19.17
CA GLU A 218 13.16 2.31 -19.72
C GLU A 218 12.98 3.70 -19.13
N MET A 219 11.74 4.21 -19.09
CA MET A 219 11.43 5.51 -18.48
C MET A 219 11.87 5.56 -17.00
N LEU A 220 11.66 4.48 -16.26
CA LEU A 220 12.06 4.39 -14.84
C LEU A 220 13.58 4.26 -14.62
N HIS A 221 14.37 4.04 -15.66
CA HIS A 221 15.84 4.10 -15.60
C HIS A 221 16.42 5.37 -16.23
N SER A 222 15.56 6.25 -16.75
CA SER A 222 15.97 7.53 -17.35
C SER A 222 16.04 8.66 -16.33
N GLU A 223 16.57 9.82 -16.73
CA GLU A 223 16.55 11.05 -15.93
C GLU A 223 15.13 11.56 -15.62
N MET A 224 14.12 11.06 -16.32
CA MET A 224 12.71 11.38 -16.08
C MET A 224 12.08 10.55 -14.96
N ALA A 225 12.79 9.53 -14.46
CA ALA A 225 12.30 8.67 -13.39
C ALA A 225 12.00 9.48 -12.12
N PRO A 226 10.84 9.30 -11.48
CA PRO A 226 10.55 9.96 -10.22
C PRO A 226 11.34 9.30 -9.09
N ASP A 227 11.62 10.06 -8.04
CA ASP A 227 12.43 9.61 -6.92
C ASP A 227 11.59 8.77 -5.95
N PRO A 228 11.93 7.50 -5.67
CA PRO A 228 11.21 6.68 -4.69
C PRO A 228 11.11 7.30 -3.30
N ARG A 229 12.02 8.24 -2.95
CA ARG A 229 11.95 9.02 -1.70
C ARG A 229 10.74 9.93 -1.62
N ASP A 230 10.07 10.25 -2.74
CA ASP A 230 8.79 10.97 -2.72
C ASP A 230 7.75 10.23 -1.86
N ILE A 231 7.77 8.89 -1.90
CA ILE A 231 6.85 8.05 -1.13
C ILE A 231 7.13 8.15 0.37
N THR A 232 8.40 8.02 0.76
CA THR A 232 8.78 8.10 2.18
C THR A 232 8.62 9.52 2.72
N ASN A 233 8.93 10.54 1.91
CA ASN A 233 8.67 11.95 2.25
C ASN A 233 7.18 12.21 2.47
N ALA A 234 6.31 11.64 1.64
CA ALA A 234 4.86 11.74 1.84
C ALA A 234 4.40 11.06 3.12
N MET A 235 4.93 9.88 3.44
CA MET A 235 4.64 9.18 4.70
C MET A 235 5.08 10.02 5.92
N LEU A 236 6.30 10.56 5.90
CA LEU A 236 6.82 11.44 6.95
C LEU A 236 6.00 12.73 7.08
N HIS A 237 5.60 13.33 5.96
CA HIS A 237 4.74 14.50 5.97
C HIS A 237 3.39 14.20 6.63
N VAL A 238 2.71 13.12 6.22
CA VAL A 238 1.44 12.69 6.84
C VAL A 238 1.60 12.43 8.34
N LEU A 239 2.72 11.81 8.74
CA LEU A 239 3.02 11.56 10.14
C LEU A 239 3.22 12.86 10.94
N SER A 240 3.81 13.89 10.32
CA SER A 240 4.04 15.21 10.93
C SER A 240 2.77 16.04 11.14
N LEU A 241 1.71 15.75 10.39
CA LEU A 241 0.42 16.41 10.56
C LEU A 241 -0.25 15.98 11.87
N ALA A 242 -0.96 16.92 12.49
CA ALA A 242 -1.72 16.66 13.70
C ALA A 242 -2.80 15.57 13.45
N PRO A 243 -3.10 14.71 14.44
CA PRO A 243 -4.23 13.79 14.37
C PRO A 243 -5.52 14.53 14.00
N GLY A 244 -6.31 13.97 13.09
CA GLY A 244 -7.54 14.59 12.60
C GLY A 244 -7.37 15.50 11.38
N GLU A 245 -6.16 16.02 11.16
CA GLU A 245 -5.83 16.96 10.06
C GLU A 245 -5.24 16.28 8.82
N ARG A 246 -5.05 14.96 8.87
CA ARG A 246 -4.45 14.17 7.79
C ARG A 246 -5.43 14.00 6.63
N PRO A 247 -4.97 14.12 5.38
CA PRO A 247 -5.84 13.96 4.22
C PRO A 247 -6.21 12.50 4.01
N LEU A 248 -7.41 12.22 3.50
CA LEU A 248 -7.78 10.85 3.12
C LEU A 248 -6.86 10.28 2.03
N ARG A 249 -6.39 11.12 1.09
CA ARG A 249 -5.57 10.71 -0.06
C ARG A 249 -4.39 11.64 -0.28
N VAL A 250 -3.27 11.07 -0.71
CA VAL A 250 -2.10 11.79 -1.21
C VAL A 250 -1.70 11.19 -2.55
N ALA A 251 -1.93 11.96 -3.62
CA ALA A 251 -1.56 11.60 -4.99
C ALA A 251 -0.07 11.87 -5.24
N LEU A 252 0.70 10.83 -5.58
CA LEU A 252 2.16 10.89 -5.70
C LEU A 252 2.58 10.59 -7.14
N ARG A 253 2.68 11.66 -7.95
CA ARG A 253 3.17 11.64 -9.34
C ARG A 253 3.53 13.07 -9.79
N LYS A 254 4.55 13.21 -10.64
CA LYS A 254 5.00 14.53 -11.18
C LYS A 254 3.89 15.26 -11.95
N ASP A 255 2.99 14.51 -12.60
CA ASP A 255 1.81 14.96 -13.34
C ASP A 255 0.49 14.48 -12.70
N ALA A 256 0.40 14.48 -11.37
CA ALA A 256 -0.77 14.01 -10.62
C ALA A 256 -2.09 14.80 -10.87
N GLY A 257 -2.13 15.77 -11.79
CA GLY A 257 -3.29 16.62 -12.04
C GLY A 257 -4.59 15.84 -12.33
N GLY A 258 -4.53 14.84 -13.20
CA GLY A 258 -5.69 13.98 -13.49
C GLY A 258 -6.15 13.17 -12.28
N LEU A 259 -5.20 12.63 -11.50
CA LEU A 259 -5.49 11.85 -10.30
C LEU A 259 -6.10 12.73 -9.19
N LYS A 260 -5.55 13.92 -8.97
CA LYS A 260 -6.09 14.93 -8.05
C LYS A 260 -7.52 15.33 -8.43
N MET A 261 -7.79 15.55 -9.72
CA MET A 261 -9.13 15.88 -10.21
C MET A 261 -10.14 14.76 -9.93
N ILE A 262 -9.77 13.50 -10.20
CA ILE A 262 -10.63 12.34 -9.89
C ILE A 262 -10.91 12.23 -8.40
N ASN A 263 -9.89 12.46 -7.55
CA ASN A 263 -10.05 12.43 -6.10
C ASN A 263 -10.95 13.55 -5.58
N GLN A 264 -10.85 14.74 -6.16
CA GLN A 264 -11.73 15.85 -5.84
C GLN A 264 -13.18 15.51 -6.18
N ILE A 265 -13.46 15.14 -7.44
CA ILE A 265 -14.83 14.83 -7.90
C ILE A 265 -15.45 13.70 -7.06
N CYS A 266 -14.72 12.59 -6.88
CA CYS A 266 -15.24 11.49 -6.05
C CYS A 266 -15.45 11.94 -4.60
N GLY A 267 -14.60 12.82 -4.07
CA GLY A 267 -14.77 13.37 -2.73
C GLY A 267 -16.01 14.25 -2.58
N GLU A 268 -16.32 15.07 -3.58
CA GLU A 268 -17.53 15.90 -3.61
C GLU A 268 -18.79 15.02 -3.66
N VAL A 269 -18.81 14.02 -4.54
CA VAL A 269 -19.93 13.06 -4.68
C VAL A 269 -20.09 12.24 -3.40
N GLN A 270 -19.01 11.69 -2.85
CA GLN A 270 -19.05 10.90 -1.62
C GLN A 270 -19.46 11.75 -0.41
N GLY A 271 -19.01 13.00 -0.34
CA GLY A 271 -19.43 13.95 0.70
C GLY A 271 -20.92 14.27 0.62
N ALA A 272 -21.48 14.39 -0.59
CA ALA A 272 -22.91 14.57 -0.78
C ALA A 272 -23.72 13.34 -0.33
N LEU A 273 -23.24 12.13 -0.65
CA LEU A 273 -23.84 10.89 -0.16
C LEU A 273 -23.85 10.82 1.38
N LEU A 274 -22.73 11.10 2.04
CA LEU A 274 -22.65 11.06 3.49
C LEU A 274 -23.57 12.09 4.16
N ARG A 275 -23.69 13.30 3.61
CA ARG A 275 -24.68 14.29 4.07
C ARG A 275 -26.12 13.79 3.92
N GLY A 276 -26.44 13.15 2.79
CA GLY A 276 -27.75 12.53 2.57
C GLY A 276 -28.08 11.43 3.58
N LEU A 277 -27.07 10.80 4.18
CA LEU A 277 -27.20 9.78 5.22
C LEU A 277 -27.06 10.34 6.66
N ASN A 278 -26.89 11.66 6.85
CA ASN A 278 -26.57 12.31 8.13
C ASN A 278 -25.26 11.78 8.79
N LEU A 279 -24.27 11.46 7.97
CA LEU A 279 -22.96 10.92 8.37
C LEU A 279 -21.80 11.89 8.10
N GLU A 280 -22.07 13.18 7.88
CA GLU A 280 -21.05 14.19 7.57
C GLU A 280 -20.03 14.39 8.70
N HIS A 281 -20.43 14.14 9.95
CA HIS A 281 -19.53 14.14 11.11
C HIS A 281 -18.44 13.06 11.05
N ARG A 282 -18.60 12.05 10.17
CA ARG A 282 -17.60 11.00 9.91
C ARG A 282 -16.66 11.32 8.75
N THR A 283 -16.84 12.47 8.09
CA THR A 283 -16.00 12.82 6.94
C THR A 283 -14.54 13.01 7.35
N VAL A 284 -13.64 12.60 6.46
CA VAL A 284 -12.20 12.79 6.59
C VAL A 284 -11.80 14.02 5.79
N LYS A 285 -10.78 14.76 6.26
CA LYS A 285 -10.26 15.92 5.54
C LYS A 285 -9.82 15.52 4.13
N ARG A 286 -10.19 16.32 3.14
CA ARG A 286 -9.75 16.17 1.74
C ARG A 286 -8.95 17.43 1.39
N PRO A 287 -7.76 17.32 0.80
CA PRO A 287 -7.01 18.50 0.40
C PRO A 287 -7.86 19.29 -0.60
N GLN A 288 -8.06 20.58 -0.32
CA GLN A 288 -8.56 21.53 -1.30
C GLN A 288 -7.39 21.84 -2.25
N LEU A 289 -7.71 22.05 -3.53
CA LEU A 289 -6.80 22.22 -4.68
C LEU A 289 -5.50 22.98 -4.39
#